data_AF-A0A2V6P3N7-F1
#
_entry.id   AF-A0A2V6P3N7-F1
#
_cell.length_a   1.000
_cell.length_b   1.000
_cell.length_c   1.000
_cell.angle_alpha   90.00
_cell.angle_beta   90.00
_cell.angle_gamma   90.00
#
_symmetry.space_group_name_H-M   'P 1'
#
loop_
_entity.id
_entity.type
_entity.pdbx_description
1 polymer ?
#
loop_
_entity_poly.entity_id
_entity_poly.type
_entity_poly.pdbx_seq_one_letter_code
_entity_poly.pdbx_strand_id
1 'polypeptide(L)' 'MLSRENINVLFTSAGRRVELLRAFREAYSLLGIIGYVIALDADPLALALQIADKPFIAPCLHSAN' A
#
# COMPACT_ATOMS: atom_id res chain seq x y z
N MET A 1 16.35 23.64 -2.56
CA MET A 1 16.46 22.18 -2.38
C MET A 1 15.18 21.73 -1.70
N LEU A 2 14.25 21.11 -2.42
CA LEU A 2 13.04 20.55 -1.81
C LEU A 2 13.47 19.49 -0.81
N SER A 3 12.97 19.53 0.43
CA SER A 3 13.23 18.45 1.38
C SER A 3 12.68 17.17 0.77
N ARG A 4 13.53 16.14 0.68
CA ARG A 4 13.09 14.81 0.26
C ARG A 4 12.41 14.15 1.45
N GLU A 5 11.19 14.60 1.75
CA GLU A 5 10.38 13.92 2.75
C GLU A 5 10.11 12.49 2.28
N ASN A 6 10.30 11.52 3.17
CA ASN A 6 9.98 10.14 2.86
C ASN A 6 8.45 9.99 2.86
N ILE A 7 7.87 9.65 1.71
CA ILE A 7 6.42 9.53 1.54
C ILE A 7 6.04 8.05 1.60
N ASN A 8 5.26 7.67 2.61
CA ASN A 8 4.65 6.34 2.67
C ASN A 8 3.17 6.45 2.31
N VAL A 9 2.67 5.55 1.46
CA VAL A 9 1.25 5.46 1.13
C VAL A 9 0.69 4.16 1.67
N LEU A 10 -0.40 4.25 2.43
CA LEU A 10 -1.13 3.12 3.00
C LEU A 10 -2.40 2.85 2.19
N PHE A 11 -2.46 1.68 1.55
CA PHE A 11 -3.69 1.15 0.98
C PHE A 11 -4.44 0.36 2.04
N THR A 12 -5.59 0.88 2.48
CA THR A 12 -6.50 0.16 3.37
C THR A 12 -7.52 -0.64 2.55
N SER A 13 -7.96 -1.80 3.09
CA SER A 13 -8.81 -2.75 2.37
C SER A 13 -8.24 -3.06 0.97
N ALA A 14 -6.93 -3.36 0.93
CA ALA A 14 -6.14 -3.43 -0.30
C ALA A 14 -6.62 -4.54 -1.26
N GLY A 15 -7.12 -5.65 -0.73
CA GLY A 15 -7.76 -6.74 -1.44
C GLY A 15 -6.95 -7.26 -2.62
N ARG A 16 -7.56 -7.26 -3.81
CA ARG A 16 -6.98 -7.76 -5.06
C ARG A 16 -6.38 -6.66 -5.95
N ARG A 17 -6.12 -5.46 -5.43
CA ARG A 17 -5.73 -4.27 -6.22
C ARG A 17 -4.22 -4.26 -6.54
N VAL A 18 -3.72 -5.33 -7.16
CA VAL A 18 -2.28 -5.54 -7.42
C VAL A 18 -1.71 -4.49 -8.36
N GLU A 19 -2.39 -4.27 -9.48
CA GLU A 19 -1.95 -3.34 -10.53
C GLU A 19 -1.87 -1.91 -10.00
N LEU A 20 -2.74 -1.54 -9.07
CA LEU A 20 -2.71 -0.23 -8.42
C LEU A 20 -1.44 -0.04 -7.57
N LEU A 21 -1.08 -1.03 -6.76
CA LEU A 21 0.17 -0.98 -5.97
C LEU A 21 1.40 -0.94 -6.89
N ARG A 22 1.39 -1.72 -7.98
CA ARG A 22 2.47 -1.69 -8.98
C ARG A 22 2.61 -0.31 -9.63
N ALA A 23 1.49 0.31 -10.03
CA ALA A 23 1.50 1.65 -10.59
C ALA A 23 2.06 2.70 -9.61
N PHE A 24 1.75 2.59 -8.31
CA PHE A 24 2.33 3.48 -7.29
C PHE A 24 3.84 3.26 -7.12
N ARG A 25 4.30 2.00 -7.11
CA ARG A 25 5.73 1.67 -7.07
C ARG A 25 6.48 2.21 -8.29
N GLU A 26 5.89 2.08 -9.47
CA GLU A 26 6.43 2.64 -10.71
C GLU A 26 6.51 4.17 -10.64
N ALA A 27 5.45 4.83 -10.18
CA ALA A 27 5.45 6.28 -9.99
C ALA A 27 6.52 6.75 -8.99
N TYR A 28 6.75 6.00 -7.90
CA TYR A 28 7.82 6.31 -6.95
C TYR A 28 9.19 6.25 -7.62
N SER A 29 9.42 5.20 -8.42
CA SER A 29 10.67 5.04 -9.17
C SER A 29 10.87 6.17 -10.19
N LEU A 30 9.83 6.53 -10.94
CA LEU A 30 9.90 7.56 -11.99
C LEU A 30 10.12 8.96 -11.41
N LEU A 31 9.52 9.25 -10.25
CA LEU A 31 9.59 10.57 -9.60
C LEU A 31 10.75 10.68 -8.60
N GLY A 32 11.48 9.58 -8.35
CA GLY A 32 12.53 9.55 -7.33
C GLY A 32 12.02 9.77 -5.91
N ILE A 33 10.78 9.36 -5.63
CA ILE A 33 10.18 9.43 -4.29
C ILE A 33 10.78 8.32 -3.43
N ILE A 34 11.24 8.70 -2.24
CA ILE A 34 11.75 7.77 -1.25
C ILE A 34 10.60 7.43 -0.30
N GLY A 35 10.34 6.15 -0.07
CA GLY A 35 9.33 5.68 0.88
C GLY A 35 8.75 4.32 0.48
N TYR A 36 7.62 3.95 1.07
CA TYR A 36 7.04 2.62 0.94
C TYR A 36 5.59 2.65 0.47
N VAL A 37 5.25 1.71 -0.42
CA VAL A 37 3.88 1.34 -0.74
C VAL A 37 3.43 0.24 0.22
N ILE A 38 2.55 0.60 1.14
CA ILE A 38 2.10 -0.22 2.27
C ILE A 38 0.70 -0.76 1.97
N ALA A 39 0.46 -2.04 2.26
CA ALA A 39 -0.87 -2.66 2.16
C ALA A 39 -1.37 -3.09 3.53
N LEU A 40 -2.66 -2.80 3.77
CA LEU A 40 -3.41 -3.20 4.94
C LEU A 40 -4.70 -3.89 4.49
N ASP A 41 -4.90 -5.12 4.93
CA ASP A 41 -6.14 -5.87 4.67
C ASP A 41 -6.54 -6.75 5.85
N ALA A 42 -7.82 -7.08 5.95
CA ALA A 42 -8.33 -7.98 6.98
C ALA A 42 -8.17 -9.46 6.56
N ASP A 43 -8.17 -9.74 5.26
CA ASP A 43 -7.94 -11.07 4.71
C ASP A 43 -6.42 -11.32 4.58
N PRO A 44 -5.84 -12.28 5.32
CA PRO A 44 -4.42 -12.63 5.18
C PRO A 44 -4.05 -13.14 3.78
N LEU A 45 -5.04 -13.57 2.98
CA LEU A 45 -4.86 -14.06 1.62
C LEU A 45 -5.03 -12.95 0.56
N ALA A 46 -5.24 -11.70 0.97
CA ALA A 46 -5.35 -10.58 0.04
C ALA A 46 -4.09 -10.46 -0.83
N LEU A 47 -4.29 -10.47 -2.16
CA LEU A 47 -3.18 -10.51 -3.12
C LEU A 47 -2.30 -9.24 -3.06
N ALA A 48 -2.87 -8.10 -2.68
CA ALA A 48 -2.12 -6.87 -2.47
C ALA A 48 -1.10 -6.98 -1.31
N LEU A 49 -1.35 -7.80 -0.28
CA LEU A 49 -0.38 -8.04 0.79
C LEU A 49 0.87 -8.75 0.29
N GLN A 50 0.75 -9.58 -0.76
CA GLN A 50 1.88 -10.35 -1.29
C GLN A 50 2.90 -9.51 -2.06
N ILE A 51 2.51 -8.31 -2.52
CA ILE A 51 3.34 -7.48 -3.41
C ILE A 51 3.68 -6.10 -2.86
N ALA A 52 3.10 -5.72 -1.72
CA ALA A 52 3.41 -4.48 -1.02
C ALA A 52 4.84 -4.52 -0.45
N ASP A 53 5.46 -3.35 -0.32
CA ASP A 53 6.79 -3.28 0.32
C ASP A 53 6.67 -3.61 1.82
N LYS A 54 5.54 -3.23 2.43
CA LYS A 54 5.18 -3.58 3.80
C LYS A 54 3.72 -4.03 3.88
N PRO A 55 3.45 -5.32 4.11
CA PRO A 55 2.10 -5.80 4.35
C PRO A 55 1.75 -5.86 5.84
N PHE A 56 0.49 -5.53 6.16
CA PHE A 56 -0.07 -5.64 7.50
C PHE A 56 -1.47 -6.24 7.47
N ILE A 57 -1.77 -7.10 8.45
CA ILE A 57 -3.13 -7.64 8.65
C ILE A 57 -3.85 -6.72 9.64
N ALA A 58 -5.07 -6.30 9.30
CA ALA A 58 -5.92 -5.46 10.13
C ALA A 58 -7.05 -6.27 10.77
N PRO A 59 -7.67 -5.76 11.85
CA PRO A 59 -8.99 -6.21 12.25
C PRO A 59 -10.00 -6.04 11.11
N CYS A 60 -10.95 -6.97 11.02
CA CYS A 60 -12.00 -6.90 10.01
C CYS A 60 -12.94 -5.71 10.27
N LEU A 61 -13.06 -4.83 9.29
CA LEU A 61 -13.91 -3.64 9.38
C LEU A 61 -15.35 -4.05 9.11
N HIS A 62 -16.21 -3.89 10.09
CA HIS A 62 -17.65 -4.08 9.96
C HIS A 62 -18.33 -2.72 9.92
N SER A 63 -19.37 -2.56 9.08
CA SER A 63 -20.24 -1.39 9.18
C SER A 63 -20.98 -1.45 10.51
N ALA A 64 -20.99 -0.34 11.26
CA ALA A 64 -21.92 -0.18 12.38
C ALA A 64 -23.31 0.07 11.76
N ASN A 65 -24.12 -0.98 11.69
CA ASN A 65 -25.56 -0.85 11.40
C ASN A 65 -26.30 -0.41 12.65
#